data_AF-A0A5C5ZFC5-F1
#
_entry.id   AF-A0A5C5ZFC5-F1
#
_cell.length_a   1.000
_cell.length_b   1.000
_cell.length_c   1.000
_cell.angle_alpha   90.00
_cell.angle_beta   90.00
_cell.angle_gamma   90.00
#
_symmetry.space_group_name_H-M   'P 1'
#
loop_
_entity.id
_entity.type
_entity.pdbx_description
1 polymer ?
#
loop_
_entity_poly.entity_id
_entity_poly.type
_entity_poly.pdbx_seq_one_letter_code
_entity_poly.pdbx_strand_id
1 'polypeptide(L)'
;MRPPRYAAIAILVATGAGLGAVRQIRKARDPAARLSRVSLTEVFVVTSLLAAVFAILGAEHRQDLRAQARFERFQADASAILGTDGRLGRQSDGTLTIVICERTFDDDRFENLAALLRDAQSPSRVSSVIFGTGVSGGAPPLWPGVTDASVEVLLQWPDLEWLAIDGTAISPAGRQRLLKLNQLNEHSRKWLSE
;
A
#
# COMPACT_ATOMS: atom_id res chain seq x y z
N MET A 1 11.60 1.84 -7.80
CA MET A 1 12.80 2.40 -7.12
C MET A 1 13.41 1.30 -6.25
N ARG A 2 14.70 0.98 -6.40
CA ARG A 2 15.37 0.00 -5.53
C ARG A 2 15.53 0.60 -4.13
N PRO A 3 15.23 -0.12 -3.04
CA PRO A 3 15.21 0.47 -1.71
C PRO A 3 16.64 0.84 -1.23
N PRO A 4 16.79 1.98 -0.52
CA PRO A 4 18.09 2.50 -0.07
C PRO A 4 18.85 1.57 0.89
N ARG A 5 18.18 0.58 1.48
CA ARG A 5 18.78 -0.56 2.20
C ARG A 5 19.92 -1.25 1.46
N TYR A 6 19.81 -1.44 0.14
CA TYR A 6 20.86 -2.08 -0.65
C TYR A 6 22.08 -1.16 -0.84
N ALA A 7 21.88 0.15 -0.88
CA ALA A 7 22.97 1.12 -0.97
C ALA A 7 23.74 1.20 0.35
N ALA A 8 23.04 1.21 1.50
CA ALA A 8 23.68 1.20 2.82
C ALA A 8 24.50 -0.09 3.04
N ILE A 9 23.96 -1.25 2.67
CA ILE A 9 24.68 -2.53 2.73
C ILE A 9 25.89 -2.53 1.78
N ALA A 10 25.72 -2.04 0.55
CA ALA A 10 26.83 -1.96 -0.42
C ALA A 10 27.97 -1.06 0.05
N ILE A 11 27.66 0.09 0.69
CA ILE A 11 28.67 1.00 1.27
C ILE A 11 29.43 0.31 2.41
N LEU A 12 28.74 -0.42 3.28
CA LEU A 12 29.34 -1.13 4.40
C LEU A 12 30.29 -2.24 3.92
N VAL A 13 29.88 -3.02 2.91
CA VAL A 13 30.68 -4.08 2.28
C VAL A 13 31.91 -3.49 1.56
N ALA A 14 31.73 -2.43 0.78
CA ALA A 14 32.83 -1.78 0.05
C ALA A 14 33.89 -1.19 1.00
N THR A 15 33.46 -0.63 2.13
CA THR A 15 34.39 -0.04 3.12
C THR A 15 35.16 -1.12 3.89
N GLY A 16 34.50 -2.22 4.25
CA GLY A 16 35.16 -3.38 4.86
C GLY A 16 36.22 -4.00 3.93
N ALA A 17 35.90 -4.12 2.64
CA ALA A 17 36.84 -4.60 1.62
C ALA A 17 38.03 -3.63 1.41
N GLY A 18 37.77 -2.33 1.37
CA GLY A 18 38.82 -1.30 1.24
C GLY A 18 39.81 -1.29 2.42
N LEU A 19 39.31 -1.42 3.65
CA LEU A 19 40.17 -1.53 4.85
C LEU A 19 40.99 -2.83 4.86
N GLY A 20 40.42 -3.93 4.36
CA GLY A 20 41.13 -5.20 4.18
C GLY A 20 42.28 -5.12 3.17
N ALA A 21 42.03 -4.48 2.03
CA ALA A 21 43.03 -4.28 0.98
C ALA A 21 44.21 -3.41 1.45
N VAL A 22 43.94 -2.31 2.19
CA VAL A 22 44.98 -1.44 2.76
C VAL A 22 45.86 -2.19 3.77
N ARG A 23 45.27 -3.09 4.58
CA ARG A 23 46.03 -3.94 5.51
C ARG A 23 46.92 -4.94 4.79
N GLN A 24 46.45 -5.55 3.70
CA GLN A 24 47.26 -6.46 2.90
C GLN A 24 48.44 -5.74 2.22
N ILE A 25 48.22 -4.54 1.66
CA ILE A 25 49.27 -3.74 1.03
C ILE A 25 50.34 -3.31 2.05
N ARG A 26 49.95 -2.91 3.27
CA ARG A 26 50.90 -2.60 4.36
C ARG A 26 51.72 -3.82 4.77
N LYS A 27 51.09 -4.98 4.88
CA LYS A 27 51.76 -6.25 5.22
C LYS A 27 52.74 -6.70 4.14
N ALA A 28 52.43 -6.43 2.87
CA ALA A 28 53.33 -6.72 1.74
C ALA A 28 54.56 -5.79 1.68
N ARG A 29 54.46 -4.57 2.23
CA ARG A 29 55.56 -3.59 2.27
C ARG A 29 56.49 -3.76 3.47
N ASP A 30 56.00 -4.23 4.61
CA ASP A 30 56.82 -4.49 5.79
C ASP A 30 56.31 -5.72 6.57
N PRO A 31 56.89 -6.91 6.33
CA PRO A 31 56.44 -8.15 6.95
C PRO A 31 56.86 -8.31 8.42
N ALA A 32 57.80 -7.49 8.91
CA ALA A 32 58.27 -7.51 10.30
C ALA A 32 57.50 -6.55 11.22
N ALA A 33 56.70 -5.64 10.64
CA ALA A 33 55.83 -4.76 11.39
C ALA A 33 54.80 -5.58 12.20
N ARG A 34 54.97 -5.60 13.53
CA ARG A 34 53.92 -6.08 14.45
C ARG A 34 52.64 -5.29 14.15
N LEU A 35 51.62 -5.98 13.66
CA LEU A 35 50.26 -5.47 13.48
C LEU A 35 49.63 -5.18 14.86
N SER A 36 50.13 -4.16 15.55
CA SER A 36 49.65 -3.79 16.88
C SER A 36 49.37 -2.31 16.95
N ARG A 37 48.18 -1.94 16.46
CA ARG A 37 47.25 -0.91 16.97
C ARG A 37 46.42 -0.40 15.80
N VAL A 38 45.10 -0.55 15.90
CA VAL A 38 44.15 0.16 15.03
C VAL A 38 44.42 1.66 15.20
N SER A 39 44.66 2.37 14.10
CA SER A 39 44.90 3.81 14.19
C SER A 39 43.62 4.54 14.61
N LEU A 40 43.74 5.65 15.35
CA LEU A 40 42.58 6.49 15.71
C LEU A 40 41.79 6.94 14.48
N THR A 41 42.49 7.17 13.37
CA THR A 41 41.87 7.50 12.08
C THR A 41 41.01 6.36 11.54
N GLU A 42 41.47 5.11 11.64
CA GLU A 42 40.67 3.92 11.26
C GLU A 42 39.41 3.81 12.14
N VAL A 43 39.54 4.06 13.45
CA VAL A 43 38.37 4.07 14.36
C VAL A 43 37.40 5.20 14.01
N PHE A 44 37.91 6.40 13.73
CA PHE A 44 37.08 7.57 13.39
C PHE A 44 36.32 7.39 12.07
N VAL A 45 36.97 6.81 11.05
CA VAL A 45 36.32 6.51 9.77
C VAL A 45 35.23 5.47 9.95
N VAL A 46 35.50 4.38 10.67
CA VAL A 46 34.51 3.32 10.90
C VAL A 46 33.31 3.84 11.71
N THR A 47 33.57 4.60 12.78
CA THR A 47 32.50 5.16 13.62
C THR A 47 31.64 6.19 12.87
N SER A 48 32.26 7.07 12.07
CA SER A 48 31.53 8.03 11.23
C SER A 48 30.67 7.34 10.18
N LEU A 49 31.20 6.30 9.54
CA LEU A 49 30.45 5.51 8.55
C LEU A 49 29.27 4.77 9.18
N LEU A 50 29.48 4.17 10.36
CA LEU A 50 28.43 3.49 11.11
C LEU A 50 27.31 4.47 11.50
N ALA A 51 27.67 5.67 11.98
CA ALA A 51 26.71 6.73 12.31
C ALA A 51 25.90 7.16 11.07
N ALA A 52 26.54 7.30 9.91
CA ALA A 52 25.85 7.61 8.65
C ALA A 52 24.86 6.51 8.24
N VAL A 53 25.24 5.23 8.36
CA VAL A 53 24.33 4.10 8.07
C VAL A 53 23.12 4.11 9.01
N PHE A 54 23.33 4.28 10.31
CA PHE A 54 22.22 4.38 11.26
C PHE A 54 21.32 5.60 11.00
N ALA A 55 21.89 6.74 10.59
CA ALA A 55 21.11 7.91 10.21
C ALA A 55 20.21 7.65 8.99
N ILE A 56 20.72 6.93 7.97
CA ILE A 56 19.96 6.53 6.78
C ILE A 56 18.84 5.56 7.16
N LEU A 57 19.16 4.49 7.90
CA LEU A 57 18.17 3.51 8.36
C LEU A 57 17.10 4.17 9.25
N GLY A 58 17.49 5.09 10.14
CA GLY A 58 16.57 5.86 10.95
C GLY A 58 15.71 6.85 10.16
N ALA A 59 16.24 7.41 9.06
CA ALA A 59 15.45 8.24 8.14
C ALA A 59 14.41 7.41 7.38
N GLU A 60 14.78 6.24 6.86
CA GLU A 60 13.85 5.29 6.21
C GLU A 60 12.75 4.86 7.18
N HIS A 61 13.11 4.42 8.39
CA HIS A 61 12.13 3.99 9.38
C HIS A 61 11.14 5.11 9.73
N ARG A 62 11.60 6.37 9.83
CA ARG A 62 10.71 7.53 10.02
C ARG A 62 9.80 7.79 8.81
N GLN A 63 10.26 7.54 7.58
CA GLN A 63 9.42 7.63 6.40
C GLN A 63 8.35 6.55 6.39
N ASP A 64 8.71 5.31 6.75
CA ASP A 64 7.77 4.19 6.87
C ASP A 64 6.70 4.48 7.93
N LEU A 65 7.10 4.95 9.12
CA LEU A 65 6.16 5.36 10.18
C LEU A 65 5.23 6.49 9.72
N ARG A 66 5.75 7.48 8.99
CA ARG A 66 4.93 8.57 8.40
C ARG A 66 3.98 8.06 7.32
N ALA A 67 4.38 7.04 6.56
CA ALA A 67 3.51 6.42 5.56
C ALA A 67 2.39 5.62 6.24
N GLN A 68 2.71 4.87 7.29
CA GLN A 68 1.72 4.15 8.11
C GLN A 68 0.73 5.11 8.76
N ALA A 69 1.20 6.13 9.48
CA ALA A 69 0.32 7.10 10.14
C ALA A 69 -0.59 7.86 9.14
N ARG A 70 -0.10 8.12 7.91
CA ARG A 70 -0.94 8.70 6.84
C ARG A 70 -2.01 7.71 6.37
N PHE A 71 -1.64 6.45 6.18
CA PHE A 71 -2.58 5.41 5.78
C PHE A 71 -3.64 5.15 6.85
N GLU A 72 -3.26 5.13 8.14
CA GLU A 72 -4.20 4.97 9.27
C GLU A 72 -5.23 6.09 9.32
N ARG A 73 -4.81 7.36 9.12
CA ARG A 73 -5.75 8.49 9.03
C ARG A 73 -6.69 8.35 7.85
N PHE A 74 -6.14 8.06 6.67
CA PHE A 74 -6.93 7.82 5.48
C PHE A 74 -7.93 6.67 5.67
N GLN A 75 -7.52 5.59 6.33
CA GLN A 75 -8.40 4.47 6.65
C GLN A 75 -9.49 4.86 7.66
N ALA A 76 -9.18 5.73 8.63
CA ALA A 76 -10.16 6.26 9.58
C ALA A 76 -11.19 7.15 8.86
N ASP A 77 -10.75 8.05 8.00
CA ASP A 77 -11.62 8.92 7.19
C ASP A 77 -12.52 8.09 6.26
N ALA A 78 -11.96 7.08 5.60
CA ALA A 78 -12.72 6.16 4.75
C ALA A 78 -13.73 5.34 5.57
N SER A 79 -13.33 4.83 6.75
CA SER A 79 -14.24 4.09 7.64
C SER A 79 -15.40 4.97 8.12
N ALA A 80 -15.16 6.26 8.37
CA ALA A 80 -16.23 7.21 8.70
C ALA A 80 -17.24 7.37 7.55
N ILE A 81 -16.78 7.35 6.30
CA ILE A 81 -17.66 7.39 5.12
C ILE A 81 -18.33 6.03 4.88
N LEU A 82 -17.68 4.90 5.19
CA LEU A 82 -18.20 3.55 4.94
C LEU A 82 -19.18 3.05 6.02
N GLY A 83 -19.17 3.64 7.20
CA GLY A 83 -20.05 3.25 8.30
C GLY A 83 -19.43 2.32 9.33
N THR A 84 -20.19 2.00 10.36
CA THR A 84 -19.76 1.18 11.50
C THR A 84 -19.24 -0.20 11.11
N ASP A 85 -19.84 -0.80 10.09
CA ASP A 85 -19.52 -2.15 9.63
C ASP A 85 -18.74 -2.15 8.31
N GLY A 86 -18.60 -0.98 7.69
CA GLY A 86 -17.84 -0.82 6.47
C GLY A 86 -16.33 -0.87 6.74
N ARG A 87 -15.57 -1.39 5.78
CA ARG A 87 -14.12 -1.60 5.94
C ARG A 87 -13.38 -1.22 4.68
N LEU A 88 -12.26 -0.52 4.87
CA LEU A 88 -11.24 -0.35 3.86
C LEU A 88 -10.03 -1.22 4.22
N GLY A 89 -9.73 -2.19 3.37
CA GLY A 89 -8.57 -3.07 3.49
C GLY A 89 -7.49 -2.72 2.46
N ARG A 90 -6.25 -3.03 2.78
CA ARG A 90 -5.13 -3.00 1.83
C ARG A 90 -4.57 -4.40 1.65
N GLN A 91 -4.45 -4.82 0.41
CA GLN A 91 -3.90 -6.12 0.05
C GLN A 91 -2.36 -6.09 0.05
N SER A 92 -1.74 -7.28 -0.01
CA SER A 92 -0.28 -7.43 -0.01
C SER A 92 0.39 -6.86 -1.26
N ASP A 93 -0.32 -6.82 -2.39
CA ASP A 93 0.10 -6.17 -3.64
C ASP A 93 -0.03 -4.64 -3.60
N GLY A 94 -0.61 -4.11 -2.52
CA GLY A 94 -0.83 -2.69 -2.30
C GLY A 94 -2.14 -2.14 -2.84
N THR A 95 -3.01 -2.95 -3.46
CA THR A 95 -4.36 -2.54 -3.90
C THR A 95 -5.33 -2.41 -2.71
N LEU A 96 -6.46 -1.74 -2.94
CA LEU A 96 -7.50 -1.52 -1.93
C LEU A 96 -8.72 -2.40 -2.15
N THR A 97 -9.24 -2.92 -1.04
CA THR A 97 -10.52 -3.61 -0.98
C THR A 97 -11.48 -2.78 -0.15
N ILE A 98 -12.63 -2.47 -0.72
CA ILE A 98 -13.71 -1.72 -0.09
C ILE A 98 -14.84 -2.71 0.21
N VAL A 99 -15.23 -2.80 1.47
CA VAL A 99 -16.37 -3.61 1.92
C VAL A 99 -17.40 -2.67 2.52
N ILE A 100 -18.59 -2.65 1.95
CA ILE A 100 -19.72 -1.83 2.38
C ILE A 100 -20.76 -2.75 3.01
N CYS A 101 -21.02 -2.52 4.28
CA CYS A 101 -21.97 -3.32 5.07
C CYS A 101 -23.14 -2.49 5.61
N GLU A 102 -23.03 -1.16 5.58
CA GLU A 102 -24.06 -0.28 6.11
C GLU A 102 -25.21 -0.10 5.12
N ARG A 103 -26.45 -0.30 5.56
CA ARG A 103 -27.65 -0.28 4.71
C ARG A 103 -28.06 1.10 4.23
N THR A 104 -27.70 2.12 5.00
CA THR A 104 -27.96 3.54 4.72
C THR A 104 -26.88 4.14 3.83
N PHE A 105 -25.93 3.33 3.35
CA PHE A 105 -24.93 3.77 2.40
C PHE A 105 -25.61 4.11 1.06
N ASP A 106 -25.26 5.26 0.50
CA ASP A 106 -25.91 5.85 -0.68
C ASP A 106 -24.88 6.40 -1.70
N ASP A 107 -25.37 6.90 -2.83
CA ASP A 107 -24.56 7.45 -3.91
C ASP A 107 -23.69 8.65 -3.46
N ASP A 108 -24.22 9.52 -2.59
CA ASP A 108 -23.48 10.69 -2.08
C ASP A 108 -22.27 10.26 -1.24
N ARG A 109 -22.44 9.25 -0.38
CA ARG A 109 -21.33 8.66 0.37
C ARG A 109 -20.35 7.94 -0.56
N PHE A 110 -20.83 7.31 -1.62
CA PHE A 110 -19.96 6.68 -2.61
C PHE A 110 -19.09 7.70 -3.36
N GLU A 111 -19.65 8.84 -3.76
CA GLU A 111 -18.89 9.92 -4.39
C GLU A 111 -17.90 10.55 -3.41
N ASN A 112 -18.29 10.77 -2.15
CA ASN A 112 -17.38 11.26 -1.10
C ASN A 112 -16.20 10.31 -0.88
N LEU A 113 -16.46 9.00 -0.88
CA LEU A 113 -15.40 8.00 -0.78
C LEU A 113 -14.46 8.06 -2.01
N ALA A 114 -15.02 8.21 -3.21
CA ALA A 114 -14.23 8.35 -4.43
C ALA A 114 -13.38 9.62 -4.42
N ALA A 115 -13.92 10.74 -3.93
CA ALA A 115 -13.18 11.98 -3.73
C ALA A 115 -12.01 11.79 -2.76
N LEU A 116 -12.26 11.16 -1.61
CA LEU A 116 -11.21 10.84 -0.63
C LEU A 116 -10.10 9.96 -1.25
N LEU A 117 -10.47 8.97 -2.05
CA LEU A 117 -9.53 8.08 -2.74
C LEU A 117 -8.66 8.83 -3.77
N ARG A 118 -9.25 9.79 -4.50
CA ARG A 118 -8.52 10.65 -5.45
C ARG A 118 -7.55 11.58 -4.72
N ASP A 119 -7.99 12.22 -3.64
CA ASP A 119 -7.22 13.22 -2.90
C ASP A 119 -6.06 12.61 -2.10
N ALA A 120 -6.21 11.38 -1.64
CA ALA A 120 -5.18 10.68 -0.88
C ALA A 120 -3.87 10.47 -1.67
N GLN A 121 -3.84 10.75 -2.99
CA GLN A 121 -2.72 10.47 -3.90
C GLN A 121 -2.13 9.08 -3.67
N SER A 122 -2.99 8.14 -3.26
CA SER A 122 -2.54 6.82 -2.89
C SER A 122 -2.23 6.09 -4.20
N PRO A 123 -1.02 5.53 -4.39
CA PRO A 123 -0.75 4.68 -5.53
C PRO A 123 -1.59 3.39 -5.51
N SER A 124 -2.29 3.15 -4.40
CA SER A 124 -3.16 2.02 -4.18
C SER A 124 -4.44 2.16 -4.99
N ARG A 125 -4.54 1.33 -6.02
CA ARG A 125 -5.69 1.21 -6.91
C ARG A 125 -6.79 0.40 -6.23
N VAL A 126 -8.05 0.77 -6.43
CA VAL A 126 -9.19 -0.02 -5.94
C VAL A 126 -9.33 -1.27 -6.80
N SER A 127 -9.12 -2.44 -6.22
CA SER A 127 -9.21 -3.73 -6.92
C SER A 127 -10.49 -4.49 -6.58
N SER A 128 -11.13 -4.19 -5.45
CA SER A 128 -12.31 -4.92 -5.00
C SER A 128 -13.32 -4.01 -4.32
N VAL A 129 -14.60 -4.13 -4.69
CA VAL A 129 -15.73 -3.45 -4.06
C VAL A 129 -16.81 -4.49 -3.78
N ILE A 130 -17.21 -4.59 -2.52
CA ILE A 130 -18.11 -5.64 -2.05
C ILE A 130 -19.22 -5.00 -1.21
N PHE A 131 -20.45 -5.08 -1.72
CA PHE A 131 -21.66 -4.84 -0.93
C PHE A 131 -22.05 -6.17 -0.27
N GLY A 132 -21.93 -6.25 1.06
CA GLY A 132 -22.06 -7.51 1.78
C GLY A 132 -22.64 -7.36 3.18
N THR A 133 -22.94 -8.48 3.84
CA THR A 133 -23.53 -8.50 5.19
C THR A 133 -22.53 -8.35 6.33
N GLY A 134 -21.27 -8.05 6.02
CA GLY A 134 -20.19 -8.09 6.99
C GLY A 134 -19.98 -9.51 7.57
N VAL A 135 -19.60 -9.58 8.85
CA VAL A 135 -19.34 -10.85 9.57
C VAL A 135 -20.61 -11.59 9.99
N SER A 136 -21.77 -10.97 9.92
CA SER A 136 -23.05 -11.60 10.23
C SER A 136 -23.60 -12.26 8.97
N GLY A 137 -23.40 -13.57 8.81
CA GLY A 137 -23.80 -14.38 7.63
C GLY A 137 -25.32 -14.48 7.36
N GLY A 138 -26.04 -13.36 7.34
CA GLY A 138 -27.42 -13.24 6.88
C GLY A 138 -27.52 -12.93 5.39
N ALA A 139 -28.75 -12.86 4.88
CA ALA A 139 -29.03 -12.42 3.50
C ALA A 139 -28.58 -10.96 3.30
N PRO A 140 -27.99 -10.62 2.13
CA PRO A 140 -27.61 -9.25 1.80
C PRO A 140 -28.78 -8.30 2.04
N PRO A 141 -28.60 -7.21 2.82
CA PRO A 141 -29.64 -6.19 2.92
C PRO A 141 -29.84 -5.51 1.58
N LEU A 142 -30.97 -4.84 1.42
CA LEU A 142 -31.15 -3.91 0.30
C LEU A 142 -30.36 -2.62 0.59
N TRP A 143 -29.62 -2.14 -0.41
CA TRP A 143 -28.97 -0.84 -0.47
C TRP A 143 -29.72 0.05 -1.48
N PRO A 144 -30.93 0.54 -1.12
CA PRO A 144 -31.77 1.29 -2.04
C PRO A 144 -31.15 2.63 -2.45
N GLY A 145 -30.19 3.15 -1.67
CA GLY A 145 -29.51 4.41 -1.95
C GLY A 145 -28.35 4.31 -2.93
N VAL A 146 -27.95 3.09 -3.34
CA VAL A 146 -26.87 2.86 -4.30
C VAL A 146 -27.48 2.57 -5.65
N THR A 147 -27.43 3.54 -6.56
CA THR A 147 -28.15 3.51 -7.84
C THR A 147 -27.19 3.53 -9.03
N ASP A 148 -27.72 3.71 -10.24
CA ASP A 148 -26.92 3.92 -11.44
C ASP A 148 -26.00 5.15 -11.35
N ALA A 149 -26.20 6.08 -10.40
CA ALA A 149 -25.24 7.15 -10.16
C ALA A 149 -23.89 6.61 -9.65
N SER A 150 -23.90 5.64 -8.73
CA SER A 150 -22.68 4.95 -8.27
C SER A 150 -21.96 4.18 -9.39
N VAL A 151 -22.64 3.83 -10.49
CA VAL A 151 -21.99 3.20 -11.66
C VAL A 151 -20.95 4.12 -12.28
N GLU A 152 -21.21 5.43 -12.34
CA GLU A 152 -20.23 6.39 -12.89
C GLU A 152 -18.95 6.42 -12.07
N VAL A 153 -19.06 6.27 -10.75
CA VAL A 153 -17.93 6.18 -9.83
C VAL A 153 -17.16 4.89 -10.04
N LEU A 154 -17.86 3.75 -10.08
CA LEU A 154 -17.25 2.44 -10.32
C LEU A 154 -16.46 2.39 -11.64
N LEU A 155 -16.96 3.06 -12.68
CA LEU A 155 -16.29 3.14 -13.98
C LEU A 155 -14.96 3.92 -13.94
N GLN A 156 -14.73 4.73 -12.91
CA GLN A 156 -13.48 5.48 -12.73
C GLN A 156 -12.38 4.64 -12.05
N TRP A 157 -12.65 3.38 -11.69
CA TRP A 157 -11.68 2.49 -11.05
C TRP A 157 -11.16 1.44 -12.06
N PRO A 158 -10.11 1.76 -12.83
CA PRO A 158 -9.66 0.95 -13.97
C PRO A 158 -9.04 -0.38 -13.58
N ASP A 159 -8.73 -0.59 -12.30
CA ASP A 159 -8.14 -1.81 -11.77
C ASP A 159 -9.15 -2.63 -10.95
N LEU A 160 -10.45 -2.29 -11.02
CA LEU A 160 -11.50 -2.99 -10.30
C LEU A 160 -11.71 -4.41 -10.88
N GLU A 161 -11.18 -5.42 -10.20
CA GLU A 161 -11.23 -6.83 -10.62
C GLU A 161 -12.40 -7.59 -9.99
N TRP A 162 -12.75 -7.26 -8.75
CA TRP A 162 -13.84 -7.89 -8.00
C TRP A 162 -14.95 -6.88 -7.69
N LEU A 163 -16.17 -7.17 -8.13
CA LEU A 163 -17.35 -6.34 -7.89
C LEU A 163 -18.54 -7.21 -7.50
N ALA A 164 -19.03 -7.04 -6.27
CA ALA A 164 -20.27 -7.64 -5.81
C ALA A 164 -21.23 -6.52 -5.39
N ILE A 165 -22.34 -6.37 -6.12
CA ILE A 165 -23.33 -5.29 -5.96
C ILE A 165 -24.72 -5.82 -5.58
N ASP A 166 -24.77 -7.02 -4.99
CA ASP A 166 -26.01 -7.63 -4.54
C ASP A 166 -26.78 -6.67 -3.64
N GLY A 167 -28.10 -6.65 -3.76
CA GLY A 167 -28.96 -5.79 -2.94
C GLY A 167 -28.94 -4.29 -3.29
N THR A 168 -28.05 -3.81 -4.17
CA THR A 168 -28.08 -2.41 -4.64
C THR A 168 -29.29 -2.11 -5.53
N ALA A 169 -29.64 -0.84 -5.69
CA ALA A 169 -30.65 -0.36 -6.62
C ALA A 169 -30.09 -0.07 -8.03
N ILE A 170 -28.93 -0.63 -8.37
CA ILE A 170 -28.35 -0.54 -9.72
C ILE A 170 -29.24 -1.30 -10.70
N SER A 171 -29.69 -0.60 -11.74
CA SER A 171 -30.59 -1.13 -12.74
C SER A 171 -29.90 -2.17 -13.64
N PRO A 172 -30.65 -3.00 -14.39
CA PRO A 172 -30.07 -3.86 -15.41
C PRO A 172 -29.24 -3.08 -16.45
N ALA A 173 -29.63 -1.85 -16.78
CA ALA A 173 -28.86 -0.99 -17.67
C ALA A 173 -27.54 -0.54 -17.03
N GLY A 174 -27.56 -0.20 -15.74
CA GLY A 174 -26.35 0.06 -14.95
C GLY A 174 -25.39 -1.12 -14.91
N ARG A 175 -25.91 -2.34 -14.69
CA ARG A 175 -25.11 -3.58 -14.73
C ARG A 175 -24.46 -3.82 -16.09
N GLN A 176 -25.20 -3.61 -17.18
CA GLN A 176 -24.66 -3.69 -18.54
C GLN A 176 -23.55 -2.68 -18.80
N ARG A 177 -23.61 -1.50 -18.18
CA ARG A 177 -22.51 -0.53 -18.25
C ARG A 177 -21.28 -1.00 -17.50
N LEU A 178 -21.45 -1.60 -16.32
CA LEU A 178 -20.34 -2.15 -15.53
C LEU A 178 -19.61 -3.29 -16.26
N LEU A 179 -20.29 -4.06 -17.11
CA LEU A 179 -19.67 -5.10 -17.95
C LEU A 179 -18.62 -4.55 -18.96
N LYS A 180 -18.60 -3.23 -19.20
CA LYS A 180 -17.56 -2.56 -20.00
C LYS A 180 -16.19 -2.51 -19.29
N LEU A 181 -16.14 -2.75 -17.99
CA LEU A 181 -14.90 -2.95 -17.25
C LEU A 181 -14.32 -4.31 -17.61
N ASN A 182 -13.37 -4.30 -18.55
CA ASN A 182 -12.78 -5.52 -19.11
C ASN A 182 -11.90 -6.29 -18.12
N GLN A 183 -11.46 -5.62 -17.06
CA GLN A 183 -10.63 -6.19 -16.01
C GLN A 183 -11.43 -6.93 -14.92
N LEU A 184 -12.77 -6.81 -14.92
CA LEU A 184 -13.61 -7.57 -13.99
C LEU A 184 -13.42 -9.08 -14.21
N ASN A 185 -13.28 -9.81 -13.12
CA ASN A 185 -13.13 -11.25 -13.17
C ASN A 185 -14.42 -11.97 -13.61
N GLU A 186 -14.28 -13.24 -13.97
CA GLU A 186 -15.40 -14.07 -14.45
C GLU A 186 -16.57 -14.10 -13.46
N HIS A 187 -16.29 -14.14 -12.16
CA HIS A 187 -17.32 -14.19 -11.13
C HIS A 187 -18.18 -12.91 -11.12
N SER A 188 -17.55 -11.75 -11.06
CA SER A 188 -18.23 -10.45 -11.06
C SER A 188 -19.01 -10.25 -12.36
N ARG A 189 -18.42 -10.62 -13.50
CA ARG A 189 -19.08 -10.53 -14.81
C ARG A 189 -20.32 -11.43 -14.90
N LYS A 190 -20.24 -12.65 -14.35
CA LYS A 190 -21.38 -13.57 -14.29
C LYS A 190 -22.53 -12.95 -13.50
N TRP A 191 -22.28 -12.48 -12.29
CA TRP A 191 -23.31 -11.84 -11.45
C TRP A 191 -23.92 -10.58 -12.07
N LEU A 192 -23.14 -9.79 -12.80
CA LEU A 192 -23.66 -8.61 -13.50
C LEU A 192 -24.56 -8.94 -14.70
N SER A 193 -24.43 -10.16 -15.26
CA SER A 193 -25.21 -10.60 -16.42
C SER A 193 -26.54 -11.27 -16.07
N GLU A 194 -26.76 -11.57 -14.79
CA GLU A 194 -28.01 -12.12 -14.23
C GLU A 194 -29.06 -11.02 -13.92
#